data_AF-E0S8E7-F1
#
_entry.id   AF-E0S8E7-F1
#
_cell.length_a   1.000
_cell.length_b   1.000
_cell.length_c   1.000
_cell.angle_alpha   90.00
_cell.angle_beta   90.00
_cell.angle_gamma   90.00
#
_symmetry.space_group_name_H-M   'P 1'
#
loop_
_entity.id
_entity.type
_entity.pdbx_description
1 polymer ?
#
loop_
_entity_poly.entity_id
_entity_poly.type
_entity_poly.pdbx_seq_one_letter_code
_entity_poly.pdbx_strand_id
1 'polypeptide(L)'
;MGKIDLSPLLHNILVFVRKFASKITVTNTSICSRSIFVEMPKFCDCSFTVRVKDFIAMLKQTQEFTVEEKELRYSYEASMEGSLVNVERRIKRYEEEYQIAGGVPLLSIAINGLKVLSSEEIEIKAGKDGNFVMESFGVVRTRSKYSGLRVPESTVDSVTVKVRGRDLRILEELKGDVIFSFLDSHILAYSLGDNFTIVIQISILNT
;
A
#
# COMPACT_ATOMS: atom_id res chain seq x y z
N MET A 1 -18.43 9.92 -18.42
CA MET A 1 -18.22 10.76 -17.23
C MET A 1 -17.95 9.83 -16.07
N GLY A 2 -16.82 9.99 -15.38
CA GLY A 2 -16.48 9.24 -14.18
C GLY A 2 -16.93 9.99 -12.93
N LYS A 3 -17.30 9.24 -11.90
CA LYS A 3 -17.69 9.76 -10.59
C LYS A 3 -16.89 9.05 -9.50
N ILE A 4 -16.61 9.77 -8.42
CA ILE A 4 -15.95 9.22 -7.22
C ILE A 4 -16.84 9.43 -6.00
N ASP A 5 -17.18 8.35 -5.33
CA ASP A 5 -17.92 8.40 -4.08
C ASP A 5 -16.95 8.69 -2.93
N LEU A 6 -17.00 9.91 -2.41
CA LEU A 6 -16.17 10.30 -1.27
C LEU A 6 -16.60 9.55 -0.01
N SER A 7 -15.62 8.97 0.67
CA SER A 7 -15.80 8.39 1.99
C SER A 7 -14.62 8.76 2.90
N PRO A 8 -14.82 8.79 4.23
CA PRO A 8 -13.72 8.93 5.18
C PRO A 8 -12.64 7.86 4.98
N LEU A 9 -13.05 6.65 4.57
CA LEU A 9 -12.14 5.55 4.24
C LEU A 9 -11.22 5.94 3.08
N LEU A 10 -11.78 6.35 1.93
CA LEU A 10 -10.99 6.76 0.77
C LEU A 10 -10.00 7.89 1.12
N HIS A 11 -10.44 8.87 1.92
CA HIS A 11 -9.56 9.94 2.38
C HIS A 11 -8.37 9.41 3.20
N ASN A 12 -8.63 8.57 4.20
CA ASN A 12 -7.59 7.99 5.05
C ASN A 12 -6.60 7.13 4.24
N ILE A 13 -7.11 6.37 3.27
CA ILE A 13 -6.29 5.53 2.39
C ILE A 13 -5.37 6.41 1.54
N LEU A 14 -5.90 7.48 0.94
CA LEU A 14 -5.10 8.40 0.13
C LEU A 14 -4.03 9.12 0.96
N VAL A 15 -4.34 9.49 2.21
CA VAL A 15 -3.36 10.06 3.14
C VAL A 15 -2.24 9.07 3.44
N PHE A 16 -2.59 7.80 3.71
CA PHE A 16 -1.65 6.71 3.93
C PHE A 16 -0.77 6.46 2.70
N VAL A 17 -1.38 6.20 1.54
CA VAL A 17 -0.65 5.88 0.30
C VAL A 17 0.27 7.03 -0.12
N ARG A 18 -0.15 8.30 0.05
CA ARG A 18 0.67 9.47 -0.26
C ARG A 18 2.00 9.50 0.50
N LYS A 19 2.08 8.91 1.70
CA LYS A 19 3.33 8.86 2.49
C LYS A 19 4.41 8.02 1.80
N PHE A 20 4.03 7.06 0.95
CA PHE A 20 4.91 6.01 0.44
C PHE A 20 4.93 5.89 -1.08
N ALA A 21 3.93 6.46 -1.78
CA ALA A 21 3.82 6.41 -3.23
C ALA A 21 3.53 7.79 -3.84
N SER A 22 4.12 8.04 -5.01
CA SER A 22 3.89 9.27 -5.78
C SER A 22 2.79 9.13 -6.84
N LYS A 23 2.55 7.90 -7.30
CA LYS A 23 1.57 7.53 -8.33
C LYS A 23 0.75 6.34 -7.87
N ILE A 24 -0.49 6.30 -8.32
CA ILE A 24 -1.45 5.23 -8.05
C ILE A 24 -2.25 4.91 -9.29
N THR A 25 -2.59 3.64 -9.44
CA THR A 25 -3.66 3.13 -10.29
C THR A 25 -4.91 3.05 -9.44
N VAL A 26 -5.94 3.80 -9.85
CA VAL A 26 -7.28 3.74 -9.26
C VAL A 26 -8.11 2.79 -10.12
N THR A 27 -8.89 1.93 -9.49
CA THR A 27 -9.90 1.10 -10.14
C THR A 27 -11.26 1.33 -9.49
N ASN A 28 -12.27 0.52 -9.83
CA ASN A 28 -13.57 0.61 -9.21
C ASN A 28 -13.57 0.31 -7.70
N THR A 29 -12.72 -0.63 -7.26
CA THR A 29 -12.67 -1.16 -5.88
C THR A 29 -11.27 -1.13 -5.29
N SER A 30 -10.28 -0.54 -5.95
CA SER A 30 -8.91 -0.54 -5.42
C SER A 30 -8.08 0.69 -5.75
N ILE A 31 -7.06 0.88 -4.91
CA ILE A 31 -5.95 1.82 -5.14
C ILE A 31 -4.66 1.00 -5.08
N CYS A 32 -3.90 0.98 -6.17
CA CYS A 32 -2.64 0.26 -6.27
C CYS A 32 -1.48 1.19 -6.58
N SER A 33 -0.33 0.91 -6.00
CA SER A 33 0.98 1.47 -6.34
C SER A 33 1.97 0.31 -6.53
N ARG A 34 3.25 0.59 -6.73
CA ARG A 34 4.28 -0.44 -6.90
C ARG A 34 4.45 -1.38 -5.70
N SER A 35 4.13 -0.93 -4.49
CA SER A 35 4.35 -1.68 -3.25
C SER A 35 3.15 -1.75 -2.32
N ILE A 36 2.05 -1.07 -2.67
CA ILE A 36 0.84 -1.00 -1.85
C ILE A 36 -0.35 -1.29 -2.74
N PHE A 37 -1.17 -2.24 -2.35
CA PHE A 37 -2.49 -2.47 -2.89
C PHE A 37 -3.50 -2.31 -1.77
N VAL A 38 -4.57 -1.58 -2.05
CA VAL A 38 -5.67 -1.48 -1.11
C VAL A 38 -6.98 -1.77 -1.82
N GLU A 39 -7.67 -2.80 -1.35
CA GLU A 39 -9.01 -3.16 -1.76
C GLU A 39 -10.03 -2.53 -0.82
N MET A 40 -11.11 -1.99 -1.38
CA MET A 40 -12.19 -1.31 -0.66
C MET A 40 -13.52 -1.44 -1.44
N PRO A 41 -14.68 -1.16 -0.80
CA PRO A 41 -15.96 -1.07 -1.48
C PRO A 41 -15.90 -0.16 -2.69
N LYS A 42 -16.76 -0.43 -3.67
CA LYS A 42 -16.81 0.33 -4.92
C LYS A 42 -16.92 1.83 -4.65
N PHE A 43 -16.01 2.62 -5.23
CA PHE A 43 -15.95 4.08 -5.06
C PHE A 43 -15.68 4.82 -6.36
N CYS A 44 -15.37 4.11 -7.44
CA CYS A 44 -15.12 4.69 -8.76
C CYS A 44 -15.75 3.81 -9.85
N ASP A 45 -16.09 4.43 -10.99
CA ASP A 45 -16.66 3.73 -12.14
C ASP A 45 -15.65 3.53 -13.28
N CYS A 46 -14.38 3.87 -13.09
CA CYS A 46 -13.36 3.76 -14.11
C CYS A 46 -11.98 3.45 -13.53
N SER A 47 -11.01 3.15 -14.41
CA SER A 47 -9.63 2.93 -14.02
C SER A 47 -8.66 3.86 -14.73
N PHE A 48 -7.68 4.36 -13.98
CA PHE A 48 -6.65 5.26 -14.48
C PHE A 48 -5.46 5.31 -13.53
N THR A 49 -4.28 5.63 -14.07
CA THR A 49 -3.07 5.90 -13.27
C THR A 49 -2.75 7.39 -13.28
N VAL A 50 -2.58 7.98 -12.10
CA VAL A 50 -2.28 9.41 -11.89
C VAL A 50 -1.32 9.62 -10.72
N ARG A 51 -0.82 10.85 -10.55
CA ARG A 51 -0.11 11.21 -9.33
C ARG A 51 -1.09 11.34 -8.16
N VAL A 52 -0.72 10.81 -7.01
CA VAL A 52 -1.55 10.84 -5.79
C VAL A 52 -1.92 12.27 -5.40
N LYS A 53 -0.96 13.21 -5.50
CA LYS A 53 -1.18 14.61 -5.16
C LYS A 53 -2.24 15.28 -6.05
N ASP A 54 -2.24 14.95 -7.34
CA ASP A 54 -3.14 15.56 -8.33
C ASP A 54 -4.55 14.99 -8.13
N PHE A 55 -4.65 13.69 -7.85
CA PHE A 55 -5.89 13.03 -7.50
C PHE A 55 -6.53 13.58 -6.22
N ILE A 56 -5.75 13.75 -5.14
CA ILE A 56 -6.23 14.37 -3.91
C ILE A 56 -6.67 15.82 -4.15
N ALA A 57 -5.95 16.57 -4.99
CA ALA A 57 -6.33 17.94 -5.33
C ALA A 57 -7.66 18.00 -6.08
N MET A 58 -7.89 17.08 -7.02
CA MET A 58 -9.18 16.94 -7.71
C MET A 58 -10.32 16.67 -6.71
N LEU A 59 -10.16 15.67 -5.84
CA LEU A 59 -11.20 15.28 -4.87
C LEU A 59 -11.58 16.38 -3.87
N LYS A 60 -10.71 17.37 -3.66
CA LYS A 60 -11.02 18.56 -2.85
C LYS A 60 -11.93 19.56 -3.58
N GLN A 61 -11.95 19.51 -4.90
CA GLN A 61 -12.67 20.47 -5.75
C GLN A 61 -13.93 19.86 -6.35
N THR A 62 -13.89 18.59 -6.75
CA THR A 62 -15.02 17.90 -7.39
C THR A 62 -14.89 16.37 -7.28
N GLN A 63 -16.02 15.69 -7.48
CA GLN A 63 -16.15 14.24 -7.57
C GLN A 63 -16.34 13.75 -9.01
N GLU A 64 -16.54 14.68 -9.94
CA GLU A 64 -16.89 14.39 -11.33
C GLU A 64 -15.73 14.74 -12.26
N PHE A 65 -15.48 13.87 -13.23
CA PHE A 65 -14.38 14.01 -14.17
C PHE A 65 -14.65 13.27 -15.47
N THR A 66 -13.84 13.53 -16.47
CA THR A 66 -13.78 12.75 -17.71
C THR A 66 -12.38 12.19 -17.87
N VAL A 67 -12.32 10.95 -18.36
CA VAL A 67 -11.06 10.28 -18.71
C VAL A 67 -10.99 10.24 -20.22
N GLU A 68 -9.94 10.86 -20.75
CA GLU A 68 -9.54 10.79 -22.15
C GLU A 68 -8.20 10.04 -22.24
N GLU A 69 -7.77 9.65 -23.44
CA GLU A 69 -6.63 8.74 -23.63
C GLU A 69 -5.35 9.12 -22.85
N LYS A 70 -5.06 10.41 -22.67
CA LYS A 70 -3.83 10.86 -21.99
C LYS A 70 -4.08 11.78 -20.80
N GLU A 71 -5.34 12.08 -20.52
CA GLU A 71 -5.72 13.14 -19.58
C GLU A 71 -6.95 12.75 -18.77
N LEU A 72 -6.94 13.15 -17.50
CA LEU A 72 -8.12 13.24 -16.67
C LEU A 72 -8.51 14.72 -16.60
N ARG A 73 -9.73 15.07 -17.01
CA ARG A 73 -10.24 16.44 -16.99
C ARG A 73 -11.35 16.60 -15.98
N TYR A 74 -11.37 17.73 -15.30
CA TYR A 74 -12.44 18.08 -14.37
C TYR A 74 -12.62 19.59 -14.30
N SER A 75 -13.83 20.02 -13.97
CA SER A 75 -14.19 21.42 -13.82
C SER A 75 -14.79 21.68 -12.46
N TYR A 76 -14.58 22.88 -11.93
CA TYR A 76 -15.14 23.32 -10.65
C TYR A 76 -15.29 24.85 -10.62
N GLU A 77 -16.21 25.34 -9.81
CA GLU A 77 -16.40 26.77 -9.60
C GLU A 77 -15.46 27.27 -8.48
N ALA A 78 -14.77 28.38 -8.74
CA ALA A 78 -13.91 29.05 -7.77
C ALA A 78 -14.34 30.51 -7.63
N SER A 79 -14.36 31.01 -6.38
CA SER A 79 -14.56 32.44 -6.12
C SER A 79 -13.22 33.17 -6.23
N MET A 80 -13.15 34.14 -7.14
CA MET A 80 -12.01 35.06 -7.27
C MET A 80 -12.54 36.48 -7.24
N GLU A 81 -12.11 37.27 -6.24
CA GLU A 81 -12.44 38.70 -6.11
C GLU A 81 -13.96 39.00 -6.21
N GLY A 82 -14.78 38.13 -5.64
CA GLY A 82 -16.24 38.28 -5.62
C GLY A 82 -16.97 37.78 -6.87
N SER A 83 -16.25 37.29 -7.89
CA SER A 83 -16.83 36.65 -9.08
C SER A 83 -16.65 35.13 -9.03
N LEU A 84 -17.68 34.39 -9.45
CA LEU A 84 -17.59 32.94 -9.66
C LEU A 84 -17.01 32.67 -11.04
N VAL A 85 -15.90 31.93 -11.09
CA VAL A 85 -15.22 31.53 -12.32
C VAL A 85 -15.23 30.01 -12.42
N ASN A 86 -15.61 29.49 -13.59
CA ASN A 86 -15.49 28.07 -13.89
C ASN A 86 -14.05 27.75 -14.31
N VAL A 87 -13.40 26.85 -13.57
CA VAL A 87 -12.01 26.45 -13.79
C VAL A 87 -11.97 25.04 -14.34
N GLU A 88 -11.46 24.86 -15.56
CA GLU A 88 -11.12 23.55 -16.11
C GLU A 88 -9.68 23.17 -15.76
N ARG A 89 -9.47 21.95 -15.31
CA ARG A 89 -8.14 21.38 -15.01
C ARG A 89 -7.91 20.10 -15.80
N ARG A 90 -6.64 19.87 -16.17
CA ARG A 90 -6.18 18.68 -16.88
C ARG A 90 -5.04 18.03 -16.09
N ILE A 91 -5.23 16.77 -15.74
CA ILE A 91 -4.24 15.93 -15.05
C ILE A 91 -3.69 14.92 -16.06
N LYS A 92 -2.37 14.81 -16.15
CA LYS A 92 -1.72 13.81 -17.00
C LYS A 92 -2.02 12.39 -16.49
N ARG A 93 -2.52 11.53 -17.38
CA ARG A 93 -2.66 10.08 -17.17
C ARG A 93 -1.35 9.37 -17.51
N TYR A 94 -1.05 8.31 -16.77
CA TYR A 94 0.08 7.42 -17.04
C TYR A 94 -0.45 6.09 -17.59
N GLU A 95 0.29 5.52 -18.54
CA GLU A 95 -0.02 4.21 -19.15
C GLU A 95 0.44 3.03 -18.27
N GLU A 96 1.34 3.28 -17.31
CA GLU A 96 1.78 2.26 -16.35
C GLU A 96 0.61 1.85 -15.45
N GLU A 97 0.27 0.56 -15.42
CA GLU A 97 -0.68 -0.02 -14.48
C GLU A 97 0.08 -0.74 -13.37
N TYR A 98 -0.19 -0.36 -12.13
CA TYR A 98 0.39 -1.02 -10.97
C TYR A 98 -0.46 -2.22 -10.55
N GLN A 99 0.21 -3.35 -10.35
CA GLN A 99 -0.36 -4.57 -9.80
C GLN A 99 0.64 -5.18 -8.81
N ILE A 100 0.14 -5.85 -7.78
CA ILE A 100 0.96 -6.65 -6.87
C ILE A 100 0.88 -8.10 -7.30
N ALA A 101 2.03 -8.76 -7.42
CA ALA A 101 2.09 -10.17 -7.75
C ALA A 101 1.59 -11.00 -6.56
N GLY A 102 0.64 -11.90 -6.80
CA GLY A 102 0.26 -12.93 -5.83
C GLY A 102 1.16 -14.15 -5.94
N GLY A 103 0.87 -15.17 -5.15
CA GLY A 103 1.51 -16.48 -5.24
C GLY A 103 1.19 -17.36 -4.04
N VAL A 104 1.74 -18.58 -4.06
CA VAL A 104 1.58 -19.54 -2.96
C VAL A 104 2.70 -19.29 -1.94
N PRO A 105 2.37 -19.00 -0.66
CA PRO A 105 3.38 -18.73 0.34
C PRO A 105 4.11 -19.99 0.77
N LEU A 106 5.41 -19.85 1.02
CA LEU A 106 6.23 -20.86 1.67
C LEU A 106 5.84 -20.99 3.15
N LEU A 107 5.59 -19.85 3.79
CA LEU A 107 5.20 -19.75 5.18
C LEU A 107 4.43 -18.45 5.40
N SER A 108 3.36 -18.51 6.18
CA SER A 108 2.58 -17.36 6.61
C SER A 108 2.57 -17.26 8.13
N ILE A 109 2.79 -16.08 8.68
CA ILE A 109 2.85 -15.85 10.13
C ILE A 109 2.16 -14.54 10.50
N ALA A 110 1.30 -14.59 11.52
CA ALA A 110 0.56 -13.42 11.98
C ALA A 110 1.30 -12.73 13.13
N ILE A 111 1.51 -11.42 13.01
CA ILE A 111 2.23 -10.59 13.98
C ILE A 111 1.34 -9.43 14.39
N ASN A 112 1.20 -9.21 15.69
CA ASN A 112 0.57 -8.03 16.24
C ASN A 112 1.64 -7.08 16.77
N GLY A 113 1.65 -5.83 16.30
CA GLY A 113 2.60 -4.82 16.75
C GLY A 113 4.02 -5.07 16.25
N LEU A 114 4.29 -4.71 15.00
CA LEU A 114 5.64 -4.70 14.45
C LEU A 114 6.37 -3.40 14.80
N LYS A 115 7.65 -3.48 15.18
CA LYS A 115 8.51 -2.31 15.29
C LYS A 115 9.82 -2.50 14.53
N VAL A 116 10.12 -1.57 13.64
CA VAL A 116 11.29 -1.63 12.76
C VAL A 116 12.41 -0.78 13.35
N LEU A 117 13.42 -1.45 13.94
CA LEU A 117 14.48 -0.80 14.69
C LEU A 117 15.61 -0.22 13.84
N SER A 118 15.70 -0.58 12.56
CA SER A 118 16.74 -0.11 11.63
C SER A 118 16.17 0.16 10.24
N SER A 119 16.72 1.15 9.55
CA SER A 119 16.44 1.38 8.12
C SER A 119 17.34 0.61 7.17
N GLU A 120 18.42 0.01 7.69
CA GLU A 120 19.39 -0.77 6.94
C GLU A 120 18.85 -2.16 6.58
N GLU A 121 19.70 -3.05 6.08
CA GLU A 121 19.31 -4.44 5.81
C GLU A 121 18.91 -5.15 7.10
N ILE A 122 17.79 -5.87 7.02
CA ILE A 122 17.23 -6.68 8.10
C ILE A 122 17.10 -8.11 7.60
N GLU A 123 17.69 -9.04 8.33
CA GLU A 123 17.46 -10.47 8.19
C GLU A 123 16.22 -10.85 8.99
N ILE A 124 15.23 -11.43 8.32
CA ILE A 124 14.00 -11.93 8.91
C ILE A 124 14.06 -13.45 8.90
N LYS A 125 13.84 -14.07 10.06
CA LYS A 125 13.71 -15.52 10.24
C LYS A 125 12.32 -15.82 10.77
N ALA A 126 11.55 -16.63 10.05
CA ALA A 126 10.23 -17.09 10.48
C ALA A 126 10.18 -18.62 10.49
N GLY A 127 9.58 -19.21 11.51
CA GLY A 127 9.48 -20.66 11.69
C GLY A 127 8.04 -21.14 11.85
N LYS A 128 7.78 -22.39 11.44
CA LYS A 128 6.47 -23.06 11.61
C LYS A 128 6.08 -23.24 13.09
N ASP A 129 7.05 -23.10 13.97
CA ASP A 129 6.91 -23.11 15.43
C ASP A 129 6.41 -21.78 16.01
N GLY A 130 6.12 -20.79 15.15
CA GLY A 130 5.65 -19.47 15.57
C GLY A 130 6.75 -18.56 16.09
N ASN A 131 8.03 -18.86 15.81
CA ASN A 131 9.12 -17.93 16.05
C ASN A 131 9.30 -16.98 14.86
N PHE A 132 9.40 -15.68 15.13
CA PHE A 132 9.74 -14.65 14.17
C PHE A 132 10.82 -13.73 14.74
N VAL A 133 11.90 -13.55 13.99
CA VAL A 133 13.05 -12.77 14.42
C VAL A 133 13.42 -11.79 13.31
N MET A 134 13.65 -10.53 13.70
CA MET A 134 14.23 -9.50 12.83
C MET A 134 15.57 -9.06 13.41
N GLU A 135 16.63 -9.17 12.62
CA GLU A 135 17.99 -8.82 13.02
C GLU A 135 18.61 -7.84 12.01
N SER A 136 19.18 -6.73 12.50
CA SER A 136 20.00 -5.82 11.68
C SER A 136 21.46 -5.90 12.08
N PHE A 137 22.36 -5.89 11.10
CA PHE A 137 23.81 -6.06 11.32
C PHE A 137 24.63 -4.79 11.01
N GLY A 138 23.98 -3.64 11.11
CA GLY A 138 24.61 -2.33 10.91
C GLY A 138 25.61 -1.91 11.97
N VAL A 139 25.89 -0.60 12.01
CA VAL A 139 26.71 0.04 13.06
C VAL A 139 26.16 -0.31 14.45
N VAL A 140 24.83 -0.32 14.58
CA VAL A 140 24.12 -0.82 15.76
C VAL A 140 23.42 -2.13 15.39
N ARG A 141 23.74 -3.20 16.12
CA ARG A 141 23.04 -4.47 16.00
C ARG A 141 21.72 -4.39 16.75
N THR A 142 20.62 -4.66 16.07
CA THR A 142 19.29 -4.70 16.68
C THR A 142 18.68 -6.08 16.46
N ARG A 143 17.89 -6.52 17.44
CA ARG A 143 17.17 -7.79 17.37
C ARG A 143 15.79 -7.64 18.00
N SER A 144 14.76 -7.93 17.21
CA SER A 144 13.39 -8.09 17.70
C SER A 144 13.02 -9.57 17.58
N LYS A 145 12.47 -10.15 18.65
CA LYS A 145 12.00 -11.54 18.67
C LYS A 145 10.55 -11.59 19.12
N TYR A 146 9.76 -12.31 18.35
CA TYR A 146 8.37 -12.62 18.60
C TYR A 146 8.24 -14.15 18.62
N SER A 147 7.49 -14.70 19.57
CA SER A 147 7.37 -16.14 19.79
C SER A 147 5.94 -16.53 20.13
N GLY A 148 5.56 -17.76 19.83
CA GLY A 148 4.18 -18.24 20.03
C GLY A 148 3.20 -17.60 19.06
N LEU A 149 3.67 -17.15 17.90
CA LEU A 149 2.84 -16.55 16.87
C LEU A 149 2.01 -17.61 16.15
N ARG A 150 0.83 -17.20 15.69
CA ARG A 150 0.00 -18.06 14.84
C ARG A 150 0.65 -18.20 13.46
N VAL A 151 0.75 -19.43 12.97
CA VAL A 151 1.21 -19.78 11.62
C VAL A 151 0.01 -20.32 10.84
N PRO A 152 -0.68 -19.50 10.02
CA PRO A 152 -1.86 -19.95 9.30
C PRO A 152 -1.56 -20.97 8.20
N GLU A 153 -0.37 -20.89 7.60
CA GLU A 153 0.03 -21.72 6.45
C GLU A 153 1.54 -21.95 6.46
N SER A 154 1.98 -23.16 6.11
CA SER A 154 3.40 -23.50 6.02
C SER A 154 3.62 -24.70 5.11
N THR A 155 4.50 -24.57 4.13
CA THR A 155 5.01 -25.69 3.30
C THR A 155 6.46 -26.03 3.64
N VAL A 156 7.14 -25.16 4.40
CA VAL A 156 8.52 -25.35 4.90
C VAL A 156 8.58 -25.20 6.42
N ASP A 157 9.69 -25.62 7.03
CA ASP A 157 9.88 -25.54 8.48
C ASP A 157 10.32 -24.14 8.95
N SER A 158 11.13 -23.47 8.15
CA SER A 158 11.52 -22.08 8.39
C SER A 158 11.90 -21.39 7.08
N VAL A 159 11.80 -20.06 7.10
CA VAL A 159 12.22 -19.16 6.03
C VAL A 159 13.19 -18.14 6.62
N THR A 160 14.27 -17.87 5.90
CA THR A 160 15.21 -16.78 6.23
C THR A 160 15.37 -15.91 4.99
N VAL A 161 15.10 -14.61 5.11
CA VAL A 161 15.19 -13.65 4.00
C VAL A 161 15.84 -12.36 4.47
N LYS A 162 16.44 -11.62 3.55
CA LYS A 162 16.93 -10.26 3.80
C LYS A 162 16.05 -9.25 3.10
N VAL A 163 15.75 -8.15 3.77
CA VAL A 163 14.95 -7.05 3.23
C VAL A 163 15.57 -5.72 3.62
N ARG A 164 15.15 -4.63 2.97
CA ARG A 164 15.51 -3.28 3.42
C ARG A 164 14.56 -2.86 4.54
N GLY A 165 15.11 -2.47 5.69
CA GLY A 165 14.32 -2.02 6.83
C GLY A 165 13.45 -0.81 6.53
N ARG A 166 13.91 0.10 5.65
CA ARG A 166 13.07 1.22 5.17
C ARG A 166 11.78 0.77 4.49
N ASP A 167 11.78 -0.39 3.82
CA ASP A 167 10.62 -0.93 3.10
C ASP A 167 9.63 -1.59 4.08
N LEU A 168 10.08 -1.93 5.31
CA LEU A 168 9.23 -2.45 6.38
C LEU A 168 8.53 -1.34 7.20
N ARG A 169 9.04 -0.11 7.18
CA ARG A 169 8.50 0.99 8.02
C ARG A 169 7.03 1.30 7.74
N ILE A 170 6.58 1.07 6.51
CA ILE A 170 5.16 1.21 6.15
C ILE A 170 4.25 0.30 7.01
N LEU A 171 4.76 -0.84 7.48
CA LEU A 171 3.99 -1.78 8.30
C LEU A 171 3.69 -1.23 9.70
N GLU A 172 4.48 -0.28 10.20
CA GLU A 172 4.27 0.36 11.51
C GLU A 172 3.02 1.26 11.53
N GLU A 173 2.51 1.65 10.35
CA GLU A 173 1.28 2.43 10.20
C GLU A 173 0.03 1.55 10.13
N LEU A 174 0.20 0.23 9.97
CA LEU A 174 -0.90 -0.71 9.94
C LEU A 174 -1.43 -0.95 11.36
N LYS A 175 -2.76 -1.06 11.47
CA LYS A 175 -3.43 -1.37 12.73
C LYS A 175 -3.80 -2.86 12.77
N GLY A 176 -3.78 -3.44 13.96
CA GLY A 176 -4.18 -4.83 14.19
C GLY A 176 -3.11 -5.84 13.79
N ASP A 177 -3.55 -7.06 13.51
CA ASP A 177 -2.68 -8.15 13.11
C ASP A 177 -2.22 -7.98 11.66
N VAL A 178 -0.92 -8.16 11.43
CA VAL A 178 -0.31 -8.19 10.11
C VAL A 178 0.12 -9.62 9.80
N ILE A 179 -0.40 -10.17 8.70
CA ILE A 179 0.00 -11.50 8.23
C ILE A 179 1.16 -11.31 7.26
N PHE A 180 2.33 -11.84 7.61
CA PHE A 180 3.48 -11.92 6.74
C PHE A 180 3.42 -13.24 5.97
N SER A 181 3.22 -13.17 4.66
CA SER A 181 3.31 -14.32 3.77
C SER A 181 4.60 -14.24 2.99
N PHE A 182 5.47 -15.22 3.19
CA PHE A 182 6.77 -15.30 2.55
C PHE A 182 6.63 -16.07 1.24
N LEU A 183 6.89 -15.42 0.11
CA LEU A 183 6.98 -16.04 -1.21
C LEU A 183 8.47 -16.22 -1.58
N ASP A 184 8.71 -16.87 -2.71
CA ASP A 184 10.05 -17.11 -3.25
C ASP A 184 10.82 -15.82 -3.58
N SER A 185 10.11 -14.77 -4.00
CA SER A 185 10.66 -13.55 -4.59
C SER A 185 10.42 -12.30 -3.73
N HIS A 186 9.41 -12.33 -2.87
CA HIS A 186 9.00 -11.19 -2.06
C HIS A 186 8.19 -11.63 -0.83
N ILE A 187 7.89 -10.69 0.05
CA ILE A 187 6.96 -10.87 1.15
C ILE A 187 5.71 -10.06 0.86
N LEU A 188 4.54 -10.66 1.10
CA LEU A 188 3.26 -9.96 1.14
C LEU A 188 2.83 -9.81 2.59
N ALA A 189 2.69 -8.57 3.04
CA ALA A 189 2.18 -8.23 4.36
C ALA A 189 0.73 -7.75 4.25
N TYR A 190 -0.19 -8.47 4.89
CA TYR A 190 -1.62 -8.21 4.84
C TYR A 190 -2.09 -7.58 6.14
N SER A 191 -2.89 -6.52 6.06
CA SER A 191 -3.72 -6.03 7.17
C SER A 191 -5.18 -6.07 6.73
N LEU A 192 -5.97 -6.83 7.48
CA LEU A 192 -7.39 -7.05 7.24
C LEU A 192 -8.20 -6.10 8.12
N GLY A 193 -8.87 -5.14 7.52
CA GLY A 193 -9.86 -4.29 8.18
C GLY A 193 -11.28 -4.78 7.88
N ASP A 194 -12.27 -4.24 8.59
CA ASP A 194 -13.67 -4.67 8.46
C ASP A 194 -14.23 -4.47 7.04
N ASN A 195 -13.78 -3.43 6.35
CA ASN A 195 -14.28 -3.02 5.02
C ASN A 195 -13.15 -2.72 4.03
N PHE A 196 -11.91 -3.14 4.31
CA PHE A 196 -10.80 -2.92 3.39
C PHE A 196 -9.67 -3.88 3.69
N THR A 197 -8.88 -4.19 2.67
CA THR A 197 -7.67 -5.02 2.80
C THR A 197 -6.48 -4.24 2.29
N ILE A 198 -5.45 -4.09 3.10
CA ILE A 198 -4.16 -3.52 2.68
C ILE A 198 -3.18 -4.67 2.46
N VAL A 199 -2.55 -4.68 1.29
CA VAL A 199 -1.46 -5.58 0.94
C VAL A 199 -0.23 -4.74 0.65
N ILE A 200 0.89 -5.09 1.29
CA ILE A 200 2.17 -4.44 1.08
C ILE A 200 3.16 -5.46 0.56
N GLN A 201 3.75 -5.15 -0.59
CA GLN A 201 4.80 -5.95 -1.19
C GLN A 201 6.17 -5.45 -0.73
N ILE A 202 6.93 -6.32 -0.09
CA ILE A 202 8.30 -6.07 0.36
C ILE A 202 9.24 -6.94 -0.47
N SER A 203 10.15 -6.29 -1.20
CA SER A 203 11.13 -7.01 -2.00
C SER A 203 12.15 -7.72 -1.11
N ILE A 204 12.42 -8.99 -1.40
CA ILE A 204 13.56 -9.71 -0.82
C ILE A 204 14.82 -9.23 -1.55
N LEU A 205 15.90 -9.04 -0.79
CA LEU A 205 17.23 -8.81 -1.32
C LEU A 205 17.80 -10.17 -1.72
N ASN A 206 18.15 -10.32 -3.00
CA ASN A 206 18.84 -11.52 -3.47
C ASN A 206 20.12 -11.71 -2.63
N THR A 207 20.21 -12.87 -1.97
CA THR A 207 21.40 -13.34 -1.27
C THR A 207 22.53 -13.66 -2.24
#